data_AF-A0AAU6ARG3-F1
#
_entry.id   AF-A0AAU6ARG3-F1
#
_cell.length_a   1.000
_cell.length_b   1.000
_cell.length_c   1.000
_cell.angle_alpha   90.00
_cell.angle_beta   90.00
_cell.angle_gamma   90.00
#
_symmetry.space_group_name_H-M   'P 1'
#
loop_
_entity.id
_entity.type
_entity.pdbx_description
1 polymer ?
#
loop_
_entity_poly.entity_id
_entity_poly.type
_entity_poly.pdbx_seq_one_letter_code
_entity_poly.pdbx_strand_id
1 'polypeptide(L)'
;MSADDLHLIGIAWRLDRLRWVPTDVLTDVVTSEGACMWPPPDDGPPDASSDTELAERLCGGCPVRDECLELELRTAGVDTVGVWGGTTDDDRRALHPLWLRRGERTDRGAR
;
A
#
# COMPACT_ATOMS: atom_id res chain seq x y z
N MET A 1 8.34 2.76 -22.31
CA MET A 1 7.86 2.76 -20.92
C MET A 1 6.46 3.33 -20.96
N SER A 2 5.46 2.57 -20.51
CA SER A 2 4.07 3.00 -20.44
C SER A 2 3.90 4.11 -19.38
N ALA A 3 2.79 4.85 -19.43
CA ALA A 3 2.40 5.76 -18.36
C ALA A 3 2.24 5.01 -17.02
N ASP A 4 1.73 3.78 -17.08
CA ASP A 4 1.57 2.90 -15.91
C ASP A 4 2.95 2.54 -15.32
N ASP A 5 3.95 2.24 -16.16
CA ASP A 5 5.31 1.94 -15.70
C ASP A 5 5.91 3.14 -14.93
N LEU A 6 5.70 4.36 -15.42
CA LEU A 6 6.19 5.58 -14.77
C LEU A 6 5.48 5.83 -13.44
N HIS A 7 4.18 5.52 -13.37
CA HIS A 7 3.42 5.62 -12.12
C HIS A 7 3.96 4.65 -11.05
N LEU A 8 4.15 3.38 -11.39
CA LEU A 8 4.66 2.36 -10.47
C LEU A 8 6.10 2.66 -10.03
N ILE A 9 6.94 3.15 -10.95
CA ILE A 9 8.27 3.66 -10.59
C ILE A 9 8.12 4.79 -9.58
N GLY A 10 7.28 5.79 -9.86
CA GLY A 10 7.01 6.91 -8.95
C GLY A 10 6.59 6.46 -7.56
N ILE A 11 5.72 5.45 -7.45
CA ILE A 11 5.35 4.84 -6.16
C ILE A 11 6.58 4.27 -5.46
N ALA A 12 7.37 3.42 -6.14
CA ALA A 12 8.56 2.82 -5.54
C ALA A 12 9.55 3.85 -5.01
N TRP A 13 9.71 4.99 -5.69
CA TRP A 13 10.53 6.12 -5.23
C TRP A 13 9.96 6.79 -3.97
N ARG A 14 8.64 7.03 -3.90
CA ARG A 14 8.02 7.62 -2.70
C ARG A 14 8.22 6.72 -1.47
N LEU A 15 8.11 5.40 -1.65
CA LEU A 15 8.28 4.43 -0.56
C LEU A 15 9.70 4.37 0.01
N ASP A 16 10.72 4.89 -0.69
CA ASP A 16 12.08 4.93 -0.16
C ASP A 16 12.21 5.76 1.12
N ARG A 17 11.32 6.73 1.34
CA ARG A 17 11.29 7.53 2.58
C ARG A 17 11.02 6.66 3.82
N LEU A 18 10.38 5.51 3.64
CA LEU A 18 10.00 4.57 4.70
C LEU A 18 10.99 3.42 4.86
N ARG A 19 12.04 3.36 4.03
CA ARG A 19 12.98 2.23 3.96
C ARG A 19 13.51 1.77 5.31
N TRP A 20 13.81 2.73 6.19
CA TRP A 20 14.42 2.48 7.49
C TRP A 20 13.45 2.51 8.66
N VAL A 21 12.16 2.77 8.39
CA VAL A 21 11.12 2.72 9.40
C VAL A 21 10.90 1.26 9.80
N PRO A 22 10.93 0.91 11.10
CA PRO A 22 10.64 -0.45 11.57
C PRO A 22 9.23 -0.91 11.21
N THR A 23 9.04 -2.21 11.00
CA THR A 23 7.74 -2.76 10.55
C THR A 23 6.66 -2.64 11.63
N ASP A 24 7.01 -2.68 12.91
CA ASP A 24 6.09 -2.44 14.02
C ASP A 24 5.59 -0.99 14.04
N VAL A 25 6.43 0.00 13.72
CA VAL A 25 6.02 1.40 13.59
C VAL A 25 5.06 1.59 12.40
N LEU A 26 5.34 0.96 11.26
CA LEU A 26 4.41 0.97 10.13
C LEU A 26 3.07 0.34 10.51
N THR A 27 3.11 -0.78 11.23
CA THR A 27 1.91 -1.47 11.72
C THR A 27 1.10 -0.55 12.62
N ASP A 28 1.73 0.04 13.64
CA ASP A 28 1.08 0.96 14.59
C ASP A 28 0.40 2.13 13.86
N VAL A 29 1.12 2.82 12.98
CA VAL A 29 0.60 3.97 12.21
C VAL A 29 -0.57 3.56 11.30
N VAL A 30 -0.46 2.43 10.60
CA VAL A 30 -1.55 1.92 9.75
C VAL A 30 -2.77 1.53 10.58
N THR A 31 -2.55 0.92 11.74
CA THR A 31 -3.61 0.49 12.66
C THR A 31 -4.14 1.58 13.59
N SER A 32 -3.60 2.79 13.54
CA SER A 32 -4.11 3.94 14.31
C SER A 32 -4.68 5.05 13.42
N GLU A 33 -4.23 5.17 12.17
CA GLU A 33 -4.61 6.30 11.30
C GLU A 33 -5.20 5.84 9.94
N GLY A 34 -5.37 4.54 9.74
CA GLY A 34 -5.99 3.97 8.53
C GLY A 34 -7.46 4.35 8.38
N ALA A 35 -7.81 5.10 7.34
CA ALA A 35 -9.19 5.54 7.11
C ALA A 35 -10.18 4.38 6.89
N CYS A 36 -9.78 3.33 6.17
CA CYS A 36 -10.61 2.14 5.91
C CYS A 36 -10.88 1.28 7.16
N MET A 37 -10.17 1.60 8.21
CA MET A 37 -9.95 0.79 9.35
C MET A 37 -10.90 1.31 10.45
N TRP A 38 -11.08 2.64 10.56
CA TRP A 38 -12.05 3.30 11.47
C TRP A 38 -13.13 4.04 10.65
N PRO A 39 -13.99 3.32 9.92
CA PRO A 39 -15.08 3.95 9.21
C PRO A 39 -16.08 4.59 10.20
N PRO A 40 -16.74 5.70 9.82
CA PRO A 40 -17.88 6.22 10.57
C PRO A 40 -18.93 5.12 10.82
N PRO A 41 -19.67 5.15 11.95
CA PRO A 41 -20.62 4.10 12.29
C PRO A 41 -21.78 3.97 11.29
N ASP A 42 -22.10 5.05 10.56
CA ASP A 42 -23.14 5.07 9.53
C ASP A 42 -22.61 4.80 8.11
N ASP A 43 -21.29 4.67 7.94
CA ASP A 43 -20.70 4.28 6.65
C ASP A 43 -20.73 2.76 6.53
N GLY A 44 -21.59 2.29 5.62
CA GLY A 44 -21.54 0.91 5.14
C GLY A 44 -20.27 0.62 4.35
N PRO A 45 -20.03 -0.64 3.96
CA PRO A 45 -18.95 -0.97 3.04
C PRO A 45 -19.08 -0.14 1.75
N PRO A 46 -17.96 0.30 1.16
CA PRO A 46 -18.01 1.09 -0.06
C PRO A 46 -18.59 0.27 -1.22
N ASP A 47 -19.65 0.79 -1.84
CA ASP A 47 -20.18 0.25 -3.10
C ASP A 47 -19.22 0.52 -4.27
N ALA A 48 -18.24 -0.36 -4.49
CA ALA A 48 -17.30 -0.23 -5.60
C ALA A 48 -17.56 -1.31 -6.65
N SER A 49 -17.54 -0.93 -7.93
CA SER A 49 -17.68 -1.85 -9.07
C SER A 49 -16.35 -2.48 -9.49
N SER A 50 -15.23 -1.95 -9.00
CA SER A 50 -13.88 -2.43 -9.30
C SER A 50 -12.92 -2.12 -8.15
N ASP A 51 -11.79 -2.85 -8.09
CA ASP A 51 -10.72 -2.59 -7.12
C ASP A 51 -10.10 -1.19 -7.31
N THR A 52 -10.09 -0.68 -8.54
CA THR A 52 -9.62 0.69 -8.83
C THR A 52 -10.55 1.72 -8.19
N GLU A 53 -11.87 1.59 -8.37
CA GLU A 53 -12.85 2.48 -7.73
C GLU A 53 -12.80 2.34 -6.20
N LEU A 54 -12.61 1.13 -5.70
CA LEU A 54 -12.44 0.86 -4.28
C LEU A 54 -11.19 1.57 -3.72
N ALA A 55 -10.07 1.53 -4.45
CA ALA A 55 -8.82 2.20 -4.10
C ALA A 55 -8.96 3.71 -4.05
N GLU A 56 -9.63 4.31 -5.04
CA GLU A 56 -9.89 5.74 -5.05
C GLU A 56 -10.75 6.15 -3.85
N ARG A 57 -11.81 5.40 -3.56
CA ARG A 57 -12.74 5.71 -2.46
C ARG A 57 -12.11 5.56 -1.08
N LEU A 58 -11.41 4.45 -0.83
CA LEU A 58 -10.84 4.16 0.49
C LEU A 58 -9.51 4.88 0.73
N CYS A 59 -8.66 4.98 -0.29
CA CYS A 59 -7.28 5.43 -0.12
C CYS A 59 -7.05 6.86 -0.61
N GLY A 60 -7.97 7.48 -1.37
CA GLY A 60 -7.78 8.78 -2.00
C GLY A 60 -7.42 9.92 -1.04
N GLY A 61 -7.91 9.87 0.20
CA GLY A 61 -7.61 10.83 1.27
C GLY A 61 -6.93 10.24 2.50
N CYS A 62 -6.53 8.96 2.46
CA CYS A 62 -5.96 8.28 3.62
C CYS A 62 -4.55 8.81 3.93
N PRO A 63 -4.26 9.28 5.16
CA PRO A 63 -2.99 9.89 5.50
C PRO A 63 -1.81 8.92 5.48
N VAL A 64 -2.09 7.62 5.66
CA VAL A 64 -1.10 6.55 5.81
C VAL A 64 -0.97 5.65 4.59
N ARG A 65 -1.27 6.20 3.40
CA ARG A 65 -1.33 5.42 2.16
C ARG A 65 0.01 4.74 1.83
N ASP A 66 1.12 5.42 2.05
CA ASP A 66 2.46 4.89 1.74
C ASP A 66 2.92 3.89 2.79
N GLU A 67 2.60 4.16 4.05
CA GLU A 67 2.91 3.31 5.20
C GLU A 67 2.16 1.99 5.09
N CYS A 68 0.88 2.04 4.68
CA CYS A 68 0.07 0.87 4.37
C CYS A 68 0.66 0.05 3.23
N LEU A 69 1.06 0.69 2.12
CA LEU A 69 1.63 -0.03 0.99
C LEU A 69 3.02 -0.61 1.30
N GLU A 70 3.87 0.13 2.01
CA GLU A 70 5.18 -0.35 2.44
C GLU A 70 5.06 -1.53 3.40
N LEU A 71 4.14 -1.45 4.38
CA LEU A 71 3.85 -2.55 5.30
C LEU A 71 3.43 -3.80 4.52
N GLU A 72 2.46 -3.64 3.61
CA GLU A 72 1.95 -4.74 2.80
C GLU A 72 3.05 -5.36 1.94
N LEU A 73 3.88 -4.56 1.26
CA LEU A 73 4.99 -5.06 0.44
C LEU A 73 6.07 -5.78 1.25
N ARG A 74 6.19 -5.53 2.57
CA ARG A 74 7.13 -6.23 3.45
C ARG A 74 6.59 -7.54 3.99
N THR A 75 5.30 -7.61 4.28
CA THR A 75 4.71 -8.73 5.03
C THR A 75 4.15 -9.81 4.12
N ALA A 76 3.37 -9.42 3.11
CA ALA A 76 2.67 -10.39 2.25
C ALA A 76 2.85 -10.11 0.75
N GLY A 77 3.06 -8.85 0.34
CA GLY A 77 3.34 -8.49 -1.04
C GLY A 77 2.33 -9.13 -1.99
N VAL A 78 2.79 -9.79 -3.04
CA VAL A 78 1.93 -10.29 -4.13
C VAL A 78 0.93 -11.41 -3.75
N ASP A 79 0.90 -11.86 -2.48
CA ASP A 79 0.07 -12.98 -2.03
C ASP A 79 -1.31 -12.57 -1.48
N THR A 80 -1.55 -11.28 -1.21
CA THR A 80 -2.86 -10.78 -0.74
C THR A 80 -3.72 -10.27 -1.89
N VAL A 81 -5.03 -10.27 -1.70
CA VAL A 81 -6.01 -9.72 -2.65
C VAL A 81 -6.56 -8.39 -2.16
N GLY A 82 -7.18 -7.63 -3.07
CA GLY A 82 -7.84 -6.37 -2.77
C GLY A 82 -6.91 -5.15 -2.79
N VAL A 83 -7.36 -4.09 -2.12
CA VAL A 83 -6.75 -2.77 -2.17
C VAL A 83 -5.85 -2.53 -0.96
N TRP A 84 -4.61 -2.11 -1.24
CA TRP A 84 -3.63 -1.76 -0.21
C TRP A 84 -2.91 -0.48 -0.60
N GLY A 85 -2.98 0.54 0.25
CA GLY A 85 -2.30 1.82 0.02
C GLY A 85 -2.59 2.44 -1.35
N GLY A 86 -3.82 2.31 -1.85
CA GLY A 86 -4.25 2.82 -3.15
C GLY A 86 -3.77 2.01 -4.36
N THR A 87 -3.30 0.78 -4.17
CA THR A 87 -2.92 -0.13 -5.25
C THR A 87 -3.83 -1.35 -5.27
N THR A 88 -4.16 -1.81 -6.48
CA THR A 88 -4.86 -3.09 -6.72
C THR A 88 -3.91 -4.27 -6.60
N ASP A 89 -4.41 -5.50 -6.62
CA ASP A 89 -3.56 -6.71 -6.68
C ASP A 89 -2.63 -6.68 -7.91
N ASP A 90 -3.17 -6.34 -9.09
CA ASP A 90 -2.39 -6.26 -10.33
C ASP A 90 -1.29 -5.20 -10.26
N ASP A 91 -1.61 -3.99 -9.78
CA ASP A 91 -0.63 -2.91 -9.62
C ASP A 91 0.47 -3.31 -8.64
N ARG A 92 0.11 -4.00 -7.56
CA ARG A 92 1.05 -4.40 -6.52
C ARG A 92 1.96 -5.52 -6.99
N ARG A 93 1.46 -6.46 -7.80
CA ARG A 93 2.27 -7.46 -8.53
C ARG A 93 3.28 -6.82 -9.46
N ALA A 94 2.88 -5.77 -10.17
CA ALA A 94 3.78 -5.03 -11.05
C ALA A 94 4.78 -4.14 -10.28
N LEU A 95 4.35 -3.56 -9.16
CA LEU A 95 5.17 -2.70 -8.29
C LEU A 95 6.23 -3.48 -7.52
N HIS A 96 5.90 -4.66 -7.01
CA HIS A 96 6.77 -5.46 -6.15
C HIS A 96 8.19 -5.62 -6.72
N PRO A 97 8.43 -6.06 -7.98
CA PRO A 97 9.79 -6.15 -8.51
C PRO A 97 10.52 -4.81 -8.61
N LEU A 98 9.82 -3.69 -8.85
CA LEU A 98 10.43 -2.35 -8.85
C LEU A 98 10.85 -1.95 -7.43
N TRP A 99 10.01 -2.25 -6.45
CA TRP A 99 10.28 -2.04 -5.03
C TRP A 99 11.47 -2.89 -4.56
N LEU A 100 11.57 -4.16 -4.97
CA LEU A 100 12.70 -5.04 -4.64
C LEU A 100 14.03 -4.45 -5.15
N ARG A 101 14.04 -3.87 -6.35
CA ARG A 101 15.23 -3.24 -6.98
C ARG A 101 15.73 -2.01 -6.25
N ARG A 102 14.91 -1.39 -5.39
CA ARG A 102 15.35 -0.23 -4.59
C ARG A 102 16.34 -0.64 -3.49
N GLY A 103 16.47 -1.92 -3.14
CA GLY A 103 17.47 -2.41 -2.18
C GLY A 103 16.90 -2.81 -0.82
N GLU A 104 17.76 -2.82 0.21
CA GLU A 104 17.45 -3.28 1.56
C GLU A 104 16.49 -2.35 2.32
N ARG A 105 15.70 -2.93 3.23
CA ARG A 105 14.71 -2.29 4.10
C ARG A 105 14.70 -2.96 5.48
N THR A 106 14.34 -2.22 6.52
CA THR A 106 14.21 -2.75 7.89
C THR A 106 13.18 -3.86 7.96
N ASP A 107 13.47 -4.91 8.74
CA ASP A 107 12.58 -6.05 9.01
C ASP A 107 11.97 -6.68 7.75
N ARG A 108 12.67 -6.56 6.62
CA ARG A 108 12.27 -7.18 5.36
C ARG A 108 12.57 -8.68 5.44
N GLY A 109 11.66 -9.39 6.08
CA GLY A 109 11.68 -10.83 6.23
C GLY A 109 11.62 -11.29 7.68
N ALA A 110 10.44 -11.71 8.10
CA ALA A 110 10.30 -12.98 8.78
C ALA A 110 9.06 -13.66 8.18
N ARG A 111 9.28 -14.60 7.27
CA ARG A 111 8.32 -15.67 7.06
C ARG A 111 8.65 -16.79 8.03
#